data_AF-A0AAW9CTQ2-F1
#
_entry.id   AF-A0AAW9CTQ2-F1
#
_cell.length_a   1.000
_cell.length_b   1.000
_cell.length_c   1.000
_cell.angle_alpha   90.00
_cell.angle_beta   90.00
_cell.angle_gamma   90.00
#
_symmetry.space_group_name_H-M   'P 1'
#
loop_
_entity.id
_entity.type
_entity.pdbx_description
1 polymer ?
#
loop_
_entity_poly.entity_id
_entity_poly.type
_entity_poly.pdbx_seq_one_letter_code
_entity_poly.pdbx_strand_id
1 'polypeptide(L)'
;MTPDLMKLLIAAGLAGLAVSSFAQTVSPGMWHDETAYTLNSKPLPQGASAPDQCLSGADAKNLRKTMEARMRRDNVNCTITNWDYAGTTLKVSLSCANEQGRGNGTVTGAVTPTSYDLKGQLHGQHAQAGPYTLAWTWRGKRVGDCR
;
A
#
# COMPACT_ATOMS: atom_id res chain seq x y z
N MET A 1 -45.75 54.43 21.40
CA MET A 1 -44.66 54.43 22.39
C MET A 1 -44.31 52.97 22.65
N THR A 2 -43.16 52.53 22.13
CA THR A 2 -42.62 51.15 22.26
C THR A 2 -42.16 50.85 23.69
N PRO A 3 -42.21 49.58 24.09
CA PRO A 3 -40.98 48.85 24.41
C PRO A 3 -40.98 47.46 23.73
N ASP A 4 -39.92 47.13 23.00
CA ASP A 4 -38.81 46.30 23.48
C ASP A 4 -39.24 44.94 24.04
N LEU A 5 -39.09 43.88 23.24
CA LEU A 5 -38.12 42.82 23.55
C LEU A 5 -37.94 41.87 22.36
N MET A 6 -36.90 42.17 21.58
CA MET A 6 -36.34 41.33 20.54
C MET A 6 -36.02 39.93 21.13
N LYS A 7 -36.66 38.88 20.61
CA LYS A 7 -36.32 37.49 20.96
C LYS A 7 -34.89 37.19 20.50
N LEU A 8 -33.97 37.16 21.45
CA LEU A 8 -32.67 36.49 21.29
C LEU A 8 -32.94 35.00 20.99
N LEU A 9 -32.62 34.57 19.78
CA LEU A 9 -32.40 33.15 19.48
C LEU A 9 -31.00 32.99 18.89
N ILE A 10 -30.06 32.89 19.84
CA ILE A 10 -28.98 31.91 19.94
C ILE A 10 -28.42 31.41 18.59
N ALA A 11 -27.24 31.94 18.27
CA ALA A 11 -26.29 31.35 17.36
C ALA A 11 -25.89 29.95 17.85
N ALA A 12 -26.17 28.92 17.04
CA ALA A 12 -25.44 27.65 17.10
C ALA A 12 -24.64 27.54 15.80
N GLY A 13 -23.45 28.17 15.82
CA GLY A 13 -22.44 27.93 14.81
C GLY A 13 -22.03 26.47 14.88
N LEU A 14 -22.55 25.65 13.96
CA LEU A 14 -21.99 24.35 13.65
C LEU A 14 -20.61 24.59 13.05
N ALA A 15 -19.61 24.79 13.90
CA ALA A 15 -18.23 24.55 13.56
C ALA A 15 -18.11 23.04 13.32
N GLY A 16 -18.44 22.62 12.09
CA GLY A 16 -18.14 21.29 11.62
C GLY A 16 -16.65 21.09 11.80
N LEU A 17 -16.28 20.24 12.76
CA LEU A 17 -14.97 19.63 12.80
C LEU A 17 -14.85 18.87 11.48
N ALA A 18 -14.23 19.53 10.49
CA ALA A 18 -13.72 18.85 9.33
C ALA A 18 -12.67 17.87 9.88
N VAL A 19 -13.11 16.64 10.13
CA VAL A 19 -12.21 15.53 10.40
C VAL A 19 -11.36 15.48 9.15
N SER A 20 -10.16 16.02 9.25
CA SER A 20 -9.20 15.99 8.17
C SER A 20 -9.04 14.51 7.89
N SER A 21 -9.48 14.06 6.71
CA SER A 21 -9.20 12.72 6.25
C SER A 21 -7.68 12.65 6.14
N PHE A 22 -7.00 12.24 7.21
CA PHE A 22 -5.58 11.98 7.16
C PHE A 22 -5.46 10.93 6.08
N ALA A 23 -4.78 11.27 4.99
CA ALA A 23 -4.35 10.28 4.02
C ALA A 23 -3.74 9.14 4.83
N GLN A 24 -4.39 7.99 4.79
CA GLN A 24 -4.04 6.81 5.59
C GLN A 24 -2.65 6.40 5.12
N THR A 25 -1.66 6.59 5.98
CA THR A 25 -0.26 6.62 5.60
C THR A 25 0.55 5.81 6.58
N VAL A 26 1.57 5.13 6.07
CA VAL A 26 2.59 4.50 6.90
C VAL A 26 3.42 5.61 7.56
N SER A 27 4.05 5.33 8.71
CA SER A 27 4.87 6.34 9.40
C SER A 27 6.26 6.45 8.76
N PRO A 28 6.85 7.66 8.71
CA PRO A 28 8.25 7.83 8.33
C PRO A 28 9.18 7.09 9.31
N GLY A 29 10.34 6.65 8.85
CA GLY A 29 11.34 5.97 9.68
C GLY A 29 12.03 4.82 8.98
N MET A 30 12.82 4.06 9.74
CA MET A 30 13.46 2.84 9.26
C MET A 30 12.44 1.68 9.24
N TRP A 31 12.39 0.96 8.13
CA TRP A 31 11.50 -0.17 7.90
C TRP A 31 12.27 -1.43 7.57
N HIS A 32 11.84 -2.54 8.18
CA HIS A 32 12.28 -3.89 7.83
C HIS A 32 11.22 -4.56 6.97
N ASP A 33 11.64 -5.09 5.82
CA ASP A 33 10.77 -5.75 4.84
C ASP A 33 11.08 -7.25 4.76
N GLU A 34 10.02 -8.05 4.76
CA GLU A 34 10.08 -9.48 4.46
C GLU A 34 9.26 -9.79 3.21
N THR A 35 9.75 -10.75 2.43
CA THR A 35 9.10 -11.22 1.22
C THR A 35 9.17 -12.74 1.11
N ALA A 36 8.07 -13.38 0.73
CA ALA A 36 8.07 -14.77 0.31
C ALA A 36 7.32 -14.91 -1.02
N TYR A 37 7.82 -15.77 -1.91
CA TYR A 37 7.21 -16.05 -3.21
C TYR A 37 6.96 -17.55 -3.38
N THR A 38 5.89 -17.89 -4.10
CA THR A 38 5.64 -19.22 -4.64
C THR A 38 5.33 -19.15 -6.12
N LEU A 39 5.91 -20.05 -6.90
CA LEU A 39 5.58 -20.27 -8.31
C LEU A 39 4.84 -21.60 -8.43
N ASN A 40 3.61 -21.58 -8.94
CA ASN A 40 2.74 -22.76 -9.06
C ASN A 40 2.67 -23.54 -7.74
N SER A 41 2.44 -22.82 -6.64
CA SER A 41 2.38 -23.33 -5.26
C SER A 41 3.69 -23.93 -4.71
N LYS A 42 4.81 -23.83 -5.45
CA LYS A 42 6.13 -24.24 -4.97
C LYS A 42 6.91 -23.02 -4.47
N PRO A 43 7.53 -23.07 -3.28
CA PRO A 43 8.31 -21.95 -2.76
C PRO A 43 9.48 -21.66 -3.69
N LEU A 44 9.70 -20.37 -3.99
CA LEU A 44 10.92 -19.94 -4.66
C LEU A 44 12.05 -19.78 -3.63
N PRO A 45 13.32 -20.06 -4.00
CA PRO A 45 14.46 -19.80 -3.14
C PRO A 45 14.44 -18.34 -2.68
N GLN A 46 14.57 -18.13 -1.37
CA GLN A 46 14.70 -16.79 -0.82
C GLN A 46 16.18 -16.38 -0.87
N GLY A 47 16.44 -15.18 -1.38
CA GLY A 47 17.76 -14.55 -1.28
C GLY A 47 18.03 -14.04 0.14
N ALA A 48 19.13 -13.32 0.30
CA ALA A 48 19.38 -12.57 1.53
C ALA A 48 18.21 -11.61 1.80
N SER A 49 17.88 -11.42 3.08
CA SER A 49 16.86 -10.44 3.49
C SER A 49 17.18 -9.07 2.91
N ALA A 50 16.16 -8.35 2.45
CA ALA A 50 16.32 -6.98 2.00
C ALA A 50 16.88 -6.14 3.17
N PRO A 51 17.83 -5.23 2.91
CA PRO A 51 18.31 -4.32 3.94
C PRO A 51 17.16 -3.42 4.40
N ASP A 52 17.23 -2.97 5.65
CA ASP A 52 16.30 -1.98 6.17
C ASP A 52 16.29 -0.72 5.29
N GLN A 53 15.11 -0.15 5.06
CA GLN A 53 14.93 1.04 4.23
C GLN A 53 14.40 2.21 5.03
N CYS A 54 15.06 3.36 4.91
CA CYS A 54 14.54 4.62 5.44
C CYS A 54 13.41 5.13 4.53
N LEU A 55 12.24 5.34 5.11
CA LEU A 55 11.09 5.95 4.47
C LEU A 55 10.97 7.41 4.91
N SER A 56 11.08 8.33 3.95
CA SER A 56 10.95 9.77 4.21
C SER A 56 9.52 10.17 4.56
N GLY A 57 9.35 11.37 5.11
CA GLY A 57 8.02 11.95 5.34
C GLY A 57 7.16 12.09 4.09
N ALA A 58 7.79 12.33 2.93
CA ALA A 58 7.10 12.44 1.65
C ALA A 58 6.67 11.07 1.13
N ASP A 59 7.53 10.05 1.25
CA ASP A 59 7.23 8.70 0.78
C ASP A 59 6.19 8.03 1.68
N ALA A 60 6.29 8.23 2.99
CA ALA A 60 5.29 7.80 3.97
C ALA A 60 3.88 8.27 3.60
N LYS A 61 3.78 9.49 3.05
CA LYS A 61 2.52 10.10 2.59
C LYS A 61 2.02 9.59 1.24
N ASN A 62 2.83 8.85 0.50
CA ASN A 62 2.52 8.36 -0.83
C ASN A 62 2.79 6.86 -0.94
N LEU A 63 1.94 6.07 -0.29
CA LEU A 63 2.06 4.60 -0.25
C LEU A 63 2.08 3.97 -1.64
N ARG A 64 1.36 4.54 -2.62
CA ARG A 64 1.40 4.07 -4.00
C ARG A 64 2.81 4.15 -4.58
N LYS A 65 3.46 5.31 -4.44
CA LYS A 65 4.83 5.51 -4.91
C LYS A 65 5.82 4.61 -4.14
N THR A 66 5.60 4.38 -2.84
CA THR A 66 6.40 3.42 -2.06
C THR A 66 6.27 2.00 -2.58
N MET A 67 5.04 1.56 -2.92
CA MET A 67 4.82 0.24 -3.52
C MET A 67 5.47 0.13 -4.91
N GLU A 68 5.37 1.16 -5.74
CA GLU A 68 6.06 1.21 -7.04
C GLU A 68 7.60 1.13 -6.90
N ALA A 69 8.17 1.81 -5.90
CA ALA A 69 9.59 1.74 -5.59
C ALA A 69 10.01 0.33 -5.13
N ARG A 70 9.20 -0.33 -4.28
CA ARG A 70 9.41 -1.73 -3.90
C ARG A 70 9.36 -2.66 -5.10
N MET A 71 8.33 -2.54 -5.96
CA MET A 71 8.23 -3.38 -7.16
C MET A 71 9.47 -3.24 -8.04
N ARG A 72 9.99 -2.02 -8.22
CA ARG A 72 11.24 -1.79 -8.95
C ARG A 72 12.45 -2.45 -8.30
N ARG A 73 12.62 -2.29 -6.98
CA ARG A 73 13.70 -2.91 -6.19
C ARG A 73 13.66 -4.43 -6.30
N ASP A 74 12.47 -5.01 -6.27
CA ASP A 74 12.24 -6.45 -6.32
C ASP A 74 12.16 -6.98 -7.78
N ASN A 75 12.49 -6.16 -8.79
CA ASN A 75 12.42 -6.47 -10.23
C ASN A 75 11.06 -6.98 -10.73
N VAL A 76 9.98 -6.48 -10.14
CA VAL A 76 8.59 -6.78 -10.51
C VAL A 76 8.14 -5.82 -11.61
N ASN A 77 8.13 -6.30 -12.86
CA ASN A 77 7.71 -5.53 -14.04
C ASN A 77 6.18 -5.49 -14.19
N CYS A 78 5.54 -4.69 -13.34
CA CYS A 78 4.09 -4.52 -13.29
C CYS A 78 3.68 -3.05 -13.16
N THR A 79 2.53 -2.70 -13.73
CA THR A 79 1.88 -1.40 -13.59
C THR A 79 0.66 -1.54 -12.69
N ILE A 80 0.48 -0.60 -11.75
CA ILE A 80 -0.74 -0.49 -10.93
C ILE A 80 -1.88 0.05 -11.78
N THR A 81 -2.89 -0.77 -12.03
CA THR A 81 -4.08 -0.42 -12.84
C THR A 81 -5.26 0.03 -11.99
N ASN A 82 -5.35 -0.43 -10.75
CA ASN A 82 -6.37 0.04 -9.79
C ASN A 82 -5.76 0.19 -8.40
N TRP A 83 -6.24 1.19 -7.66
CA TRP A 83 -5.82 1.48 -6.29
C TRP A 83 -7.03 1.80 -5.44
N ASP A 84 -7.30 0.94 -4.45
CA ASP A 84 -8.36 1.13 -3.47
C ASP A 84 -7.74 1.00 -2.08
N TYR A 85 -7.76 2.08 -1.31
CA TYR A 85 -7.27 2.10 0.06
C TYR A 85 -8.32 2.75 0.95
N ALA A 86 -8.93 1.94 1.81
CA ALA A 86 -9.95 2.38 2.75
C ALA A 86 -9.68 1.81 4.14
N GLY A 87 -9.57 2.70 5.13
CA GLY A 87 -9.28 2.34 6.50
C GLY A 87 -7.85 1.80 6.62
N THR A 88 -7.73 0.53 6.99
CA THR A 88 -6.45 -0.19 7.02
C THR A 88 -6.33 -1.18 5.87
N THR A 89 -7.32 -1.30 4.98
CA THR A 89 -7.31 -2.31 3.92
C THR A 89 -6.87 -1.72 2.60
N LEU A 90 -5.76 -2.22 2.07
CA LEU A 90 -5.27 -1.90 0.73
C LEU A 90 -5.69 -3.00 -0.25
N LYS A 91 -6.18 -2.62 -1.42
CA LYS A 91 -6.45 -3.47 -2.58
C LYS A 91 -5.87 -2.82 -3.84
N VAL A 92 -5.02 -3.56 -4.54
CA VAL A 92 -4.31 -3.07 -5.73
C VAL A 92 -4.50 -4.08 -6.84
N SER A 93 -4.79 -3.60 -8.05
CA SER A 93 -4.74 -4.43 -9.26
C SER A 93 -3.46 -4.12 -10.04
N LEU A 94 -2.83 -5.16 -10.56
CA LEU A 94 -1.59 -5.11 -11.31
C LEU A 94 -1.79 -5.68 -12.70
N SER A 95 -1.18 -5.05 -13.69
CA SER A 95 -0.99 -5.59 -15.04
C SER A 95 0.50 -5.71 -15.31
N CYS A 96 0.96 -6.89 -15.68
CA CYS A 96 2.38 -7.20 -15.84
C CYS A 96 2.62 -7.70 -17.26
N ALA A 97 3.64 -7.16 -17.92
CA ALA A 97 4.05 -7.58 -19.25
C ALA A 97 5.54 -7.31 -19.44
N ASN A 98 6.27 -8.31 -19.92
CA ASN A 98 7.66 -8.23 -20.33
C ASN A 98 7.92 -9.25 -21.45
N GLU A 99 9.17 -9.36 -21.90
CA GLU A 99 9.56 -10.32 -22.96
C GLU A 99 9.30 -11.79 -22.58
N GLN A 100 9.29 -12.11 -21.30
CA GLN A 100 9.08 -13.47 -20.79
C GLN A 100 7.59 -13.83 -20.68
N GLY A 101 6.68 -12.85 -20.67
CA GLY A 101 5.26 -13.14 -20.56
C GLY A 101 4.39 -11.98 -20.12
N ARG A 102 3.11 -12.28 -19.91
CA ARG A 102 2.08 -11.34 -19.48
C ARG A 102 1.19 -11.94 -18.40
N GLY A 103 0.61 -11.11 -17.55
CA GLY A 103 -0.30 -11.55 -16.50
C GLY A 103 -0.99 -10.39 -15.79
N ASN A 104 -2.03 -10.73 -15.03
CA ASN A 104 -2.72 -9.80 -14.16
C ASN A 104 -2.67 -10.33 -12.74
N GLY A 105 -2.58 -9.42 -11.77
CA GLY A 105 -2.54 -9.79 -10.37
C GLY A 105 -3.29 -8.82 -9.48
N THR A 106 -3.45 -9.25 -8.23
CA THR A 106 -4.00 -8.44 -7.16
C THR A 106 -3.07 -8.46 -5.97
N VAL A 107 -3.03 -7.37 -5.22
CA VAL A 107 -2.40 -7.29 -3.90
C VAL A 107 -3.46 -6.81 -2.93
N THR A 108 -3.64 -7.51 -1.81
CA THR A 108 -4.60 -7.15 -0.78
C THR A 108 -4.03 -7.37 0.60
N GLY A 109 -4.41 -6.53 1.55
CA GLY A 109 -4.06 -6.77 2.96
C GLY A 109 -4.15 -5.54 3.83
N ALA A 110 -3.60 -5.67 5.03
CA ALA A 110 -3.67 -4.63 6.04
C ALA A 110 -2.42 -3.73 5.98
N VAL A 111 -2.64 -2.42 6.09
CA VAL A 111 -1.62 -1.38 6.22
C VAL A 111 -1.97 -0.49 7.40
N THR A 112 -1.04 -0.37 8.33
CA THR A 112 -1.12 0.47 9.53
C THR A 112 0.04 1.47 9.54
N PRO A 113 0.06 2.45 10.45
CA PRO A 113 1.18 3.38 10.55
C PRO A 113 2.55 2.71 10.81
N THR A 114 2.59 1.49 11.37
CA THR A 114 3.86 0.84 11.78
C THR A 114 4.05 -0.57 11.25
N SER A 115 3.08 -1.09 10.49
CA SER A 115 3.18 -2.42 9.89
C SER A 115 2.34 -2.54 8.62
N TYR A 116 2.69 -3.52 7.79
CA TYR A 116 1.80 -4.02 6.76
C TYR A 116 1.94 -5.53 6.59
N ASP A 117 0.86 -6.17 6.17
CA ASP A 117 0.80 -7.58 5.76
C ASP A 117 -0.07 -7.67 4.51
N LEU A 118 0.59 -7.82 3.37
CA LEU A 118 -0.01 -7.81 2.04
C LEU A 118 0.22 -9.15 1.37
N LYS A 119 -0.84 -9.71 0.77
CA LYS A 119 -0.78 -10.91 -0.04
C LYS A 119 -1.04 -10.55 -1.48
N GLY A 120 -0.20 -11.03 -2.37
CA GLY A 120 -0.40 -10.88 -3.79
C GLY A 120 -0.53 -12.21 -4.51
N GLN A 121 -1.29 -12.19 -5.60
CA GLN A 121 -1.39 -13.31 -6.52
C GLN A 121 -1.49 -12.77 -7.95
N LEU A 122 -0.77 -13.40 -8.86
CA LEU A 122 -0.73 -13.10 -10.28
C LEU A 122 -0.94 -14.38 -11.06
N HIS A 123 -1.83 -14.31 -12.04
CA HIS A 123 -2.00 -15.34 -13.05
C HIS A 123 -1.42 -14.83 -14.37
N GLY A 124 -0.52 -15.61 -14.95
CA GLY A 124 0.21 -15.21 -16.14
C GLY A 124 0.45 -16.34 -17.12
N GLN A 125 1.02 -15.97 -18.25
CA GLN A 125 1.44 -16.86 -19.32
C GLN A 125 2.89 -16.54 -19.65
N HIS A 126 3.79 -17.52 -19.45
CA HIS A 126 5.18 -17.44 -19.88
C HIS A 126 5.27 -17.77 -21.37
N ALA A 127 6.12 -17.06 -22.11
CA ALA A 127 6.26 -17.20 -23.56
C ALA A 127 6.65 -18.63 -23.99
N GLN A 128 7.46 -19.31 -23.18
CA GLN A 128 7.98 -20.65 -23.49
C GLN A 128 7.50 -21.76 -22.53
N ALA A 129 7.04 -21.42 -21.33
CA ALA A 129 6.83 -22.39 -20.24
C ALA A 129 5.35 -22.61 -19.90
N GLY A 130 4.44 -21.94 -20.60
CA GLY A 130 3.01 -22.10 -20.37
C GLY A 130 2.44 -21.18 -19.29
N PRO A 131 1.20 -21.43 -18.86
CA PRO A 131 0.55 -20.67 -17.80
C PRO A 131 1.26 -20.87 -16.46
N TYR A 132 1.27 -19.84 -15.64
CA TYR A 132 1.82 -19.89 -14.29
C TYR A 132 0.99 -19.04 -13.32
N THR A 133 1.14 -19.36 -12.03
CA THR A 133 0.59 -18.56 -10.93
C THR A 133 1.74 -18.20 -9.99
N LEU A 134 1.97 -16.90 -9.81
CA LEU A 134 2.91 -16.37 -8.83
C LEU A 134 2.09 -15.85 -7.65
N ALA A 135 2.40 -16.29 -6.44
CA ALA A 135 1.82 -15.72 -5.23
C ALA A 135 2.94 -15.23 -4.31
N TRP A 136 2.65 -14.21 -3.51
CA TRP A 136 3.63 -13.64 -2.59
C TRP A 136 3.01 -13.07 -1.33
N THR A 137 3.84 -12.97 -0.30
CA THR A 137 3.54 -12.21 0.90
C THR A 137 4.58 -11.11 1.06
N TRP A 138 4.11 -9.90 1.32
CA TRP A 138 4.89 -8.73 1.63
C TRP A 138 4.54 -8.29 3.04
N ARG A 139 5.48 -8.46 3.97
CA ARG A 139 5.33 -7.98 5.34
C ARG A 139 6.36 -6.89 5.59
N GLY A 140 6.01 -5.94 6.43
CA GLY A 140 6.99 -4.98 6.89
C GLY A 140 6.60 -4.36 8.21
N LYS A 141 7.61 -3.89 8.91
CA LYS A 141 7.50 -3.31 10.25
C LYS A 141 8.44 -2.13 10.37
N ARG A 142 7.96 -1.03 10.96
CA ARG A 142 8.81 0.09 11.36
C ARG A 142 9.69 -0.33 12.53
N VAL A 143 11.00 -0.17 12.39
CA VAL A 143 12.00 -0.56 13.40
C VAL A 143 12.66 0.62 14.12
N GLY A 144 12.43 1.86 13.67
CA GLY A 144 12.94 3.05 14.35
C GLY A 144 12.90 4.28 13.48
N ASP A 145 13.65 5.31 13.88
CA ASP A 145 13.91 6.49 13.06
C ASP A 145 15.00 6.19 12.03
N CYS A 146 15.05 6.98 10.95
CA CYS A 146 16.16 6.91 10.02
C CYS A 146 17.45 7.40 10.71
N ARG A 147 18.59 6.81 10.33
CA ARG A 147 19.91 7.20 10.82
C ARG A 147 20.53 8.28 9.96
#